data_AF-A0A6C0KLJ1-F1
#
_entry.id   AF-A0A6C0KLJ1-F1
#
_cell.length_a   1.000
_cell.length_b   1.000
_cell.length_c   1.000
_cell.angle_alpha   90.00
_cell.angle_beta   90.00
_cell.angle_gamma   90.00
#
_symmetry.space_group_name_H-M   'P 1'
#
loop_
_entity.id
_entity.type
_entity.pdbx_description
1 polymer ?
#
loop_
_entity_poly.entity_id
_entity_poly.type
_entity_poly.pdbx_seq_one_letter_code
_entity_poly.pdbx_strand_id
1 'polypeptide(L)'
;MAKKCPKGTICIENYTILFICFLLAIVAYCIYRQRGCLFCHDIHHTHVLRQQQQQQQQQPAPHVIIPTSSYDMLRPIARPGISYNKNPQDTLLNPYTPPVQYNEPHQYKQIGYLKNPNYGNKLFPIFAKPQHLRRDKWYYYTIYDNIKLPIYSNGRKCSSEHGCDSLMNGDSIKLENMNDDFQVSLYDNHTLTYDPVL
;
A
#
# COMPACT_ATOMS: atom_id res chain seq x y z
N MET A 1 -31.83 -0.88 55.51
CA MET A 1 -30.52 -0.76 56.18
C MET A 1 -29.45 -1.21 55.22
N ALA A 2 -28.60 -0.29 54.73
CA ALA A 2 -27.58 -0.63 53.73
C ALA A 2 -26.46 -1.42 54.40
N LYS A 3 -26.23 -2.66 53.93
CA LYS A 3 -25.11 -3.49 54.35
C LYS A 3 -23.82 -2.92 53.76
N LYS A 4 -23.25 -1.90 54.41
CA LYS A 4 -21.93 -1.37 54.04
C LYS A 4 -20.86 -2.21 54.73
N CYS A 5 -19.89 -2.66 53.95
CA CYS A 5 -18.81 -3.48 54.44
C CYS A 5 -17.70 -2.67 55.10
N PRO A 6 -16.97 -3.29 56.05
CA PRO A 6 -15.82 -2.66 56.68
C PRO A 6 -14.76 -2.29 55.62
N LYS A 7 -14.06 -1.18 55.89
CA LYS A 7 -13.08 -0.61 54.96
C LYS A 7 -11.90 -1.57 54.80
N GLY A 8 -11.57 -1.94 53.57
CA GLY A 8 -10.42 -2.81 53.24
C GLY A 8 -10.78 -4.24 52.79
N THR A 9 -12.07 -4.58 52.63
CA THR A 9 -12.51 -5.90 52.17
C THR A 9 -13.46 -5.81 50.97
N ILE A 10 -13.22 -6.63 49.95
CA ILE A 10 -14.11 -6.74 48.78
C ILE A 10 -15.37 -7.46 49.24
N CYS A 11 -16.48 -6.72 49.29
CA CYS A 11 -17.77 -7.33 49.55
C CYS A 11 -18.39 -7.85 48.28
N ILE A 12 -18.48 -9.17 48.25
CA ILE A 12 -19.03 -9.92 47.16
C ILE A 12 -20.50 -10.20 47.52
N GLU A 13 -21.41 -9.43 46.94
CA GLU A 13 -22.83 -9.69 47.01
C GLU A 13 -23.19 -10.85 46.06
N ASN A 14 -24.28 -11.58 46.32
CA ASN A 14 -24.67 -12.72 45.49
C ASN A 14 -24.86 -12.34 44.00
N TYR A 15 -25.32 -11.11 43.74
CA TYR A 15 -25.45 -10.57 42.39
C TYR A 15 -24.11 -10.29 41.70
N THR A 16 -23.08 -9.87 42.45
CA THR A 16 -21.75 -9.64 41.86
C THR A 16 -21.04 -10.96 41.53
N ILE A 17 -21.26 -12.02 42.31
CA ILE A 17 -20.80 -13.39 41.96
C ILE A 17 -21.46 -13.86 40.67
N LEU A 18 -22.79 -13.76 40.58
CA LEU A 18 -23.53 -14.21 39.40
C LEU A 18 -23.07 -13.49 38.13
N PHE A 19 -22.79 -12.18 38.24
CA PHE A 19 -22.27 -11.39 37.12
C PHE A 19 -20.86 -11.83 36.69
N ILE A 20 -19.94 -12.07 37.63
CA ILE A 20 -18.58 -12.55 37.33
C ILE A 20 -18.62 -13.94 36.68
N CYS A 21 -19.46 -14.86 37.18
CA CYS A 21 -19.64 -16.18 36.59
C CYS A 21 -20.17 -16.11 35.15
N PHE A 22 -21.11 -15.19 34.88
CA PHE A 22 -21.64 -14.96 33.54
C PHE A 22 -20.56 -14.44 32.57
N LEU A 23 -19.71 -13.50 33.02
CA LEU A 23 -18.58 -13.02 32.22
C LEU A 23 -17.57 -14.12 31.90
N LEU A 24 -17.22 -14.97 32.87
CA LEU A 24 -16.31 -16.11 32.66
C LEU A 24 -16.90 -17.13 31.68
N ALA A 25 -18.21 -17.39 31.74
CA ALA A 25 -18.90 -18.27 30.79
C ALA A 25 -18.86 -17.75 29.35
N ILE A 26 -19.03 -16.43 29.15
CA ILE A 26 -18.91 -15.79 27.83
C ILE A 26 -17.48 -15.93 27.29
N VAL A 27 -16.46 -15.65 28.12
CA VAL A 27 -15.05 -15.79 27.71
C VAL A 27 -14.73 -17.24 27.35
N ALA A 28 -15.18 -18.21 28.15
CA ALA A 28 -15.01 -19.63 27.86
C ALA A 28 -15.72 -20.04 26.55
N TYR A 29 -16.94 -19.52 26.31
CA TYR A 29 -17.67 -19.74 25.05
C TYR A 29 -16.94 -19.14 23.84
N CYS A 30 -16.38 -17.94 23.98
CA CYS A 30 -15.57 -17.30 22.95
C CYS A 30 -14.32 -18.12 22.64
N ILE A 31 -13.60 -18.62 23.65
CA ILE A 31 -12.42 -19.50 23.47
C ILE A 31 -12.85 -20.83 22.81
N TYR A 32 -13.98 -21.41 23.23
CA TYR A 32 -14.53 -22.63 22.61
C TYR A 32 -14.85 -22.41 21.13
N ARG A 33 -15.47 -21.28 20.77
CA ARG A 33 -15.71 -20.89 19.37
C ARG A 33 -14.40 -20.61 18.61
N GLN A 34 -13.45 -19.97 19.25
CA GLN A 34 -12.14 -19.62 18.69
C GLN A 34 -11.28 -20.87 18.40
N ARG A 35 -11.42 -21.96 19.18
CA ARG A 35 -10.78 -23.25 18.87
C ARG A 35 -11.25 -23.90 17.56
N GLY A 36 -12.30 -23.36 16.90
CA GLY A 36 -12.82 -23.85 15.61
C GLY A 36 -12.03 -23.42 14.37
N CYS A 37 -11.18 -22.38 14.43
CA CYS A 37 -10.19 -22.05 13.37
C CYS A 37 -9.33 -20.88 13.87
N LEU A 38 -8.31 -21.19 14.67
CA LEU A 38 -7.22 -20.25 15.01
C LEU A 38 -5.88 -20.64 14.36
N PHE A 39 -5.91 -21.63 13.46
CA PHE A 39 -4.79 -22.08 12.63
C PHE A 39 -5.26 -22.44 11.21
N CYS A 40 -5.97 -21.53 10.55
CA CYS A 40 -6.11 -21.59 9.10
C CYS A 40 -5.25 -20.46 8.52
N HIS A 41 -3.94 -20.72 8.47
CA HIS A 41 -3.02 -19.91 7.70
C HIS A 41 -3.19 -20.33 6.24
N ASP A 42 -3.98 -19.57 5.47
CA ASP A 42 -4.04 -19.70 4.02
C ASP A 42 -2.69 -19.25 3.43
N ILE A 43 -1.74 -20.18 3.33
CA ILE A 43 -0.74 -20.15 2.26
C ILE A 43 -1.27 -21.06 1.17
N HIS A 44 -1.96 -20.47 0.20
CA HIS A 44 -2.27 -21.14 -1.05
C HIS A 44 -1.32 -20.63 -2.14
N HIS A 45 -0.09 -21.17 -2.14
CA HIS A 45 0.76 -21.20 -3.32
C HIS A 45 0.95 -22.67 -3.73
N THR A 46 0.03 -23.17 -4.55
CA THR A 46 0.19 -24.41 -5.31
C THR A 46 0.08 -24.08 -6.79
N HIS A 47 1.22 -23.75 -7.40
CA HIS A 47 1.37 -23.84 -8.85
C HIS A 47 1.32 -25.32 -9.24
N VAL A 48 0.17 -25.73 -9.78
CA VAL A 48 -0.02 -27.03 -10.40
C VAL A 48 0.84 -27.07 -11.67
N LEU A 49 2.01 -27.72 -11.60
CA LEU A 49 2.72 -28.22 -12.78
C LEU A 49 1.88 -29.35 -13.39
N ARG A 50 0.86 -28.98 -14.17
CA ARG A 50 0.19 -29.90 -15.07
C ARG A 50 1.12 -30.14 -16.25
N GLN A 51 1.91 -31.20 -16.18
CA GLN A 51 2.54 -31.81 -17.34
C GLN A 51 1.44 -32.17 -18.34
N GLN A 52 1.24 -31.33 -19.37
CA GLN A 52 0.65 -31.79 -20.61
C GLN A 52 1.77 -32.34 -21.48
N GLN A 53 1.71 -33.66 -21.67
CA GLN A 53 2.49 -34.40 -22.64
C GLN A 53 2.40 -33.73 -24.01
N GLN A 54 3.55 -33.28 -24.53
CA GLN A 54 3.69 -32.93 -25.93
C GLN A 54 3.69 -34.24 -26.75
N GLN A 55 2.62 -34.47 -27.50
CA GLN A 55 2.70 -35.31 -28.69
C GLN A 55 3.45 -34.52 -29.76
N GLN A 56 4.58 -35.08 -30.20
CA GLN A 56 5.34 -34.65 -31.36
C GLN A 56 4.49 -34.83 -32.62
N GLN A 57 4.29 -33.75 -33.39
CA GLN A 57 4.19 -33.84 -34.84
C GLN A 57 5.19 -32.86 -35.44
N GLN A 58 6.19 -33.45 -36.09
CA GLN A 58 7.24 -32.76 -36.85
C GLN A 58 6.63 -32.09 -38.09
N GLN A 59 6.95 -30.81 -38.28
CA GLN A 59 6.96 -30.17 -39.60
C GLN A 59 8.32 -29.49 -39.78
N PRO A 60 8.95 -29.58 -40.96
CA PRO A 60 10.32 -29.14 -41.19
C PRO A 60 10.43 -27.60 -41.21
N ALA A 61 11.39 -27.07 -40.45
CA ALA A 61 11.75 -25.66 -40.49
C ALA A 61 12.54 -25.33 -41.77
N PRO A 62 12.30 -24.18 -42.43
CA PRO A 62 13.26 -23.65 -43.41
C PRO A 62 14.47 -23.10 -42.64
N HIS A 63 15.65 -23.65 -42.92
CA HIS A 63 16.92 -23.12 -42.43
C HIS A 63 17.14 -21.72 -42.98
N VAL A 64 17.04 -20.70 -42.13
CA VAL A 64 17.55 -19.36 -42.41
C VAL A 64 18.97 -19.29 -41.85
N ILE A 65 19.95 -19.26 -42.73
CA ILE A 65 21.36 -19.02 -42.41
C ILE A 65 21.48 -17.53 -42.02
N ILE A 66 21.83 -17.24 -40.76
CA ILE A 66 22.20 -15.88 -40.33
C ILE A 66 23.73 -15.86 -40.19
N PRO A 67 24.48 -15.12 -41.03
CA PRO A 67 25.88 -14.86 -40.76
C PRO A 67 25.99 -13.92 -39.55
N THR A 68 26.47 -14.45 -38.43
CA THR A 68 26.77 -13.66 -37.23
C THR A 68 27.98 -12.77 -37.50
N SER A 69 27.73 -11.49 -37.70
CA SER A 69 28.77 -10.47 -37.83
C SER A 69 28.68 -9.53 -36.63
N SER A 70 29.71 -9.55 -35.80
CA SER A 70 29.80 -8.98 -34.44
C SER A 70 29.72 -7.44 -34.33
N TYR A 71 29.31 -6.76 -35.39
CA TYR A 71 29.33 -5.29 -35.51
C TYR A 71 27.94 -4.67 -35.73
N ASP A 72 26.87 -5.46 -35.72
CA ASP A 72 25.50 -4.98 -35.99
C ASP A 72 24.81 -4.33 -34.76
N MET A 73 25.50 -4.26 -33.61
CA MET A 73 24.99 -3.68 -32.35
C MET A 73 25.18 -2.16 -32.23
N LEU A 74 25.81 -1.49 -33.21
CA LEU A 74 26.16 -0.06 -33.14
C LEU A 74 25.40 0.83 -34.15
N ARG A 75 24.33 0.33 -34.80
CA ARG A 75 23.59 1.12 -35.79
C ARG A 75 22.33 1.77 -35.21
N PRO A 76 22.06 3.07 -35.50
CA PRO A 76 20.81 3.72 -35.15
C PRO A 76 19.62 2.96 -35.75
N ILE A 77 18.59 2.79 -34.93
CA ILE A 77 17.38 2.02 -35.17
C ILE A 77 16.65 2.56 -36.41
N ALA A 78 16.92 1.99 -37.59
CA ALA A 78 16.27 2.37 -38.84
C ALA A 78 15.91 1.15 -39.70
N ARG A 79 15.68 -0.02 -39.07
CA ARG A 79 15.09 -1.18 -39.73
C ARG A 79 13.71 -1.47 -39.13
N PRO A 80 12.61 -1.19 -39.85
CA PRO A 80 11.24 -1.39 -39.35
C PRO A 80 10.83 -2.85 -39.14
N GLY A 81 11.74 -3.83 -39.25
CA GLY A 81 11.47 -5.26 -39.11
C GLY A 81 12.10 -5.95 -37.89
N ILE A 82 12.87 -5.23 -37.06
CA ILE A 82 13.60 -5.76 -35.89
C ILE A 82 13.48 -4.65 -34.83
N SER A 83 12.64 -4.69 -33.81
CA SER A 83 12.49 -5.71 -32.78
C SER A 83 11.12 -5.48 -32.15
N TYR A 84 10.11 -6.25 -32.55
CA TYR A 84 8.87 -6.30 -31.79
C TYR A 84 8.71 -7.70 -31.22
N ASN A 85 8.47 -7.75 -29.92
CA ASN A 85 8.18 -9.01 -29.23
C ASN A 85 6.66 -9.22 -29.26
N LYS A 86 6.21 -10.48 -29.34
CA LYS A 86 4.80 -10.83 -29.13
C LYS A 86 4.48 -11.16 -27.67
N ASN A 87 5.48 -11.12 -26.78
CA ASN A 87 5.30 -11.32 -25.36
C ASN A 87 4.30 -10.29 -24.80
N PRO A 88 3.16 -10.70 -24.22
CA PRO A 88 2.18 -9.77 -23.67
C PRO A 88 2.67 -9.03 -22.41
N GLN A 89 3.81 -9.42 -21.82
CA GLN A 89 4.42 -8.70 -20.69
C GLN A 89 5.44 -7.63 -21.14
N ASP A 90 5.89 -7.69 -22.39
CA ASP A 90 6.95 -6.83 -22.91
C ASP A 90 6.35 -5.58 -23.57
N THR A 91 6.00 -4.59 -22.75
CA THR A 91 5.35 -3.36 -23.23
C THR A 91 6.27 -2.39 -23.96
N LEU A 92 7.58 -2.63 -23.94
CA LEU A 92 8.55 -1.80 -24.64
C LEU A 92 8.67 -2.22 -26.11
N LEU A 93 8.67 -3.53 -26.38
CA LEU A 93 8.83 -4.06 -27.73
C LEU A 93 7.50 -4.53 -28.34
N ASN A 94 6.44 -4.78 -27.58
CA ASN A 94 5.17 -5.24 -28.13
C ASN A 94 4.22 -4.07 -28.45
N PRO A 95 3.90 -3.81 -29.74
CA PRO A 95 3.01 -2.71 -30.13
C PRO A 95 1.53 -2.96 -29.77
N TYR A 96 1.14 -4.19 -29.44
CA TYR A 96 -0.24 -4.56 -29.12
C TYR A 96 -0.53 -4.60 -27.62
N THR A 97 0.49 -4.57 -26.77
CA THR A 97 0.28 -4.47 -25.32
C THR A 97 -0.15 -3.06 -24.94
N PRO A 98 -1.14 -2.91 -24.04
CA PRO A 98 -1.46 -1.60 -23.51
C PRO A 98 -0.25 -1.00 -22.79
N PRO A 99 -0.10 0.34 -22.75
CA PRO A 99 0.94 0.99 -21.96
C PRO A 99 0.87 0.51 -20.50
N VAL A 100 2.01 0.19 -19.89
CA VAL A 100 2.06 -0.14 -18.46
C VAL A 100 1.54 1.05 -17.69
N GLN A 101 0.39 0.87 -17.03
CA GLN A 101 -0.01 1.77 -15.97
C GLN A 101 0.74 1.30 -14.74
N TYR A 102 1.70 2.09 -14.28
CA TYR A 102 2.38 1.83 -13.01
C TYR A 102 1.33 1.94 -11.92
N ASN A 103 0.75 0.79 -11.54
CA ASN A 103 -0.15 0.70 -10.42
C ASN A 103 0.68 0.90 -9.17
N GLU A 104 0.93 2.17 -8.80
CA GLU A 104 1.49 2.47 -7.50
C GLU A 104 0.62 1.75 -6.45
N PRO A 105 1.25 1.03 -5.50
CA PRO A 105 0.49 0.40 -4.44
C PRO A 105 -0.37 1.46 -3.78
N HIS A 106 -1.67 1.16 -3.59
CA HIS A 106 -2.63 2.06 -2.92
C HIS A 106 -2.39 2.10 -1.39
N GLN A 107 -1.12 2.02 -1.00
CA GLN A 107 -0.63 2.02 0.36
C GLN A 107 -0.06 3.39 0.66
N TYR A 108 -0.25 3.82 1.90
CA TYR A 108 0.33 5.07 2.36
C TYR A 108 1.82 4.91 2.58
N LYS A 109 2.62 5.76 1.92
CA LYS A 109 4.06 5.88 2.12
C LYS A 109 4.38 7.22 2.78
N GLN A 110 5.39 7.24 3.62
CA GLN A 110 5.91 8.50 4.13
C GLN A 110 6.66 9.22 3.01
N ILE A 111 6.29 10.46 2.71
CA ILE A 111 6.88 11.25 1.61
C ILE A 111 7.66 12.46 2.10
N GLY A 112 7.55 12.81 3.38
CA GLY A 112 8.17 14.00 3.93
C GLY A 112 7.71 14.28 5.35
N TYR A 113 7.86 15.53 5.75
CA TYR A 113 7.45 16.04 7.04
C TYR A 113 6.99 17.51 6.95
N LEU A 114 6.23 17.92 7.96
CA LEU A 114 5.79 19.29 8.16
C LEU A 114 6.63 19.91 9.27
N LYS A 115 6.93 21.19 9.09
CA LYS A 115 7.60 22.02 10.09
C LYS A 115 6.82 23.31 10.28
N ASN A 116 6.86 23.84 11.49
CA ASN A 116 6.28 25.13 11.80
C ASN A 116 7.16 25.82 12.85
N PRO A 117 7.59 27.08 12.63
CA PRO A 117 8.40 27.81 13.60
C PRO A 117 7.74 27.94 14.98
N ASN A 118 6.39 27.97 15.06
CA ASN A 118 5.65 28.12 16.30
C ASN A 118 5.78 26.89 17.23
N TYR A 119 5.99 25.70 16.66
CA TYR A 119 6.12 24.44 17.40
C TYR A 119 7.58 24.03 17.65
N GLY A 120 8.53 24.94 17.39
CA GLY A 120 9.96 24.71 17.54
C GLY A 120 10.46 23.57 16.65
N ASN A 121 11.14 22.59 17.25
CA ASN A 121 11.75 21.45 16.54
C ASN A 121 10.79 20.26 16.33
N LYS A 122 9.48 20.42 16.59
CA LYS A 122 8.51 19.34 16.39
C LYS A 122 8.24 19.14 14.89
N LEU A 123 8.46 17.91 14.42
CA LEU A 123 8.26 17.52 13.04
C LEU A 123 7.06 16.58 12.95
N PHE A 124 6.26 16.73 11.90
CA PHE A 124 5.06 15.91 11.69
C PHE A 124 5.23 15.12 10.40
N PRO A 125 5.29 13.78 10.42
CA PRO A 125 5.50 13.00 9.20
C PRO A 125 4.28 13.11 8.26
N ILE A 126 4.52 13.25 6.97
CA ILE A 126 3.48 13.26 5.93
C ILE A 126 3.41 11.88 5.29
N PHE A 127 2.21 11.31 5.31
CA PHE A 127 1.89 10.07 4.61
C PHE A 127 0.99 10.36 3.42
N ALA A 128 1.33 9.77 2.27
CA ALA A 128 0.61 9.99 1.02
C ALA A 128 0.34 8.68 0.27
N LYS A 129 -0.75 8.67 -0.49
CA LYS A 129 -1.03 7.65 -1.53
C LYS A 129 -1.82 8.27 -2.68
N PRO A 130 -1.72 7.73 -3.90
CA PRO A 130 -2.54 8.18 -5.02
C PRO A 130 -4.03 7.85 -4.80
N GLN A 131 -4.93 8.72 -5.27
CA GLN A 131 -6.39 8.54 -5.14
C GLN A 131 -6.96 7.60 -6.21
N HIS A 132 -6.54 7.81 -7.47
CA HIS A 132 -6.88 6.99 -8.62
C HIS A 132 -5.85 7.24 -9.72
N LEU A 133 -5.42 6.20 -10.42
CA LEU A 133 -4.31 6.25 -11.38
C LEU A 133 -4.52 7.23 -12.56
N ARG A 134 -5.77 7.62 -12.85
CA ARG A 134 -6.09 8.56 -13.94
C ARG A 134 -6.24 10.02 -13.50
N ARG A 135 -6.31 10.29 -12.20
CA ARG A 135 -6.40 11.66 -11.67
C ARG A 135 -5.18 11.90 -10.79
N ASP A 136 -4.41 12.92 -11.13
CA ASP A 136 -3.27 13.39 -10.33
C ASP A 136 -3.79 14.03 -9.02
N LYS A 137 -4.29 13.18 -8.13
CA LYS A 137 -4.89 13.51 -6.85
C LYS A 137 -4.36 12.53 -5.82
N TRP A 138 -4.08 13.05 -4.65
CA TRP A 138 -3.38 12.35 -3.59
C TRP A 138 -4.16 12.47 -2.29
N TYR A 139 -4.15 11.39 -1.53
CA TYR A 139 -4.62 11.40 -0.16
C TYR A 139 -3.46 11.70 0.77
N TYR A 140 -3.64 12.65 1.68
CA TYR A 140 -2.62 13.02 2.67
C TYR A 140 -3.16 12.96 4.10
N TYR A 141 -2.34 12.46 5.01
CA TYR A 141 -2.53 12.62 6.45
C TYR A 141 -1.18 12.73 7.15
N THR A 142 -1.22 13.22 8.38
CA THR A 142 -0.09 13.21 9.30
C THR A 142 -0.43 12.40 10.55
N ILE A 143 0.58 12.02 11.33
CA ILE A 143 0.39 11.36 12.61
C ILE A 143 0.98 12.27 13.69
N TYR A 144 0.18 12.56 14.71
CA TYR A 144 0.59 13.31 15.89
C TYR A 144 0.15 12.56 17.14
N ASP A 145 1.07 12.29 18.06
CA ASP A 145 0.82 11.53 19.29
C ASP A 145 0.02 10.23 19.03
N ASN A 146 0.38 9.51 17.97
CA ASN A 146 -0.23 8.26 17.49
C ASN A 146 -1.66 8.39 16.95
N ILE A 147 -2.15 9.60 16.74
CA ILE A 147 -3.46 9.89 16.16
C ILE A 147 -3.27 10.36 14.71
N LYS A 148 -4.11 9.86 13.79
CA LYS A 148 -4.12 10.31 12.39
C LYS A 148 -4.84 11.64 12.29
N LEU A 149 -4.14 12.68 11.83
CA LEU A 149 -4.70 14.00 11.58
C LEU A 149 -4.79 14.26 10.07
N PRO A 150 -5.98 14.63 9.56
CA PRO A 150 -6.14 15.06 8.19
C PRO A 150 -5.40 16.36 7.88
N ILE A 151 -4.84 16.41 6.68
CA ILE A 151 -4.19 17.57 6.11
C ILE A 151 -5.20 18.35 5.25
N TYR A 152 -5.14 19.67 5.32
CA TYR A 152 -5.87 20.59 4.47
C TYR A 152 -4.92 21.32 3.53
N SER A 153 -5.10 21.14 2.23
CA SER A 153 -4.40 21.90 1.19
C SER A 153 -5.40 22.78 0.45
N ASN A 154 -5.10 24.08 0.32
CA ASN A 154 -5.97 25.06 -0.34
C ASN A 154 -7.44 25.03 0.16
N GLY A 155 -7.62 24.88 1.47
CA GLY A 155 -8.94 24.82 2.11
C GLY A 155 -9.72 23.51 1.92
N ARG A 156 -9.15 22.51 1.24
CA ARG A 156 -9.78 21.21 0.99
C ARG A 156 -9.15 20.12 1.85
N LYS A 157 -9.98 19.24 2.42
CA LYS A 157 -9.53 18.11 3.23
C LYS A 157 -8.95 17.01 2.32
N CYS A 158 -7.67 16.71 2.47
CA CYS A 158 -6.96 15.75 1.64
C CYS A 158 -7.25 14.28 1.99
N SER A 159 -8.00 14.01 3.06
CA SER A 159 -8.53 12.69 3.38
C SER A 159 -9.96 12.46 2.83
N SER A 160 -10.52 13.44 2.10
CA SER A 160 -11.84 13.31 1.45
C SER A 160 -11.74 12.51 0.15
N GLU A 161 -12.85 11.96 -0.34
CA GLU A 161 -12.94 11.14 -1.56
C GLU A 161 -12.24 11.75 -2.79
N HIS A 162 -12.24 13.08 -2.90
CA HIS A 162 -11.63 13.77 -4.03
C HIS A 162 -10.11 14.02 -3.89
N GLY A 163 -9.54 13.78 -2.71
CA GLY A 163 -8.14 14.03 -2.41
C GLY A 163 -7.72 15.50 -2.60
N CYS A 164 -6.41 15.72 -2.72
CA CYS A 164 -5.79 17.02 -2.98
C CYS A 164 -4.82 16.94 -4.16
N ASP A 165 -4.40 18.11 -4.65
CA ASP A 165 -3.32 18.25 -5.62
C ASP A 165 -1.97 17.77 -5.03
N SER A 166 -0.98 17.51 -5.87
CA SER A 166 0.36 17.15 -5.40
C SER A 166 0.97 18.29 -4.57
N LEU A 167 1.49 17.95 -3.39
CA LEU A 167 2.20 18.91 -2.55
C LEU A 167 3.63 19.12 -3.08
N MET A 168 4.14 20.33 -2.92
CA MET A 168 5.50 20.74 -3.27
C MET A 168 6.29 21.18 -2.03
N ASN A 169 7.61 21.23 -2.17
CA ASN A 169 8.49 21.76 -1.14
C ASN A 169 8.20 23.26 -0.90
N GLY A 170 7.94 23.62 0.35
CA GLY A 170 7.62 24.99 0.75
C GLY A 170 6.14 25.33 0.75
N ASP A 171 5.25 24.41 0.35
CA ASP A 171 3.81 24.64 0.41
C ASP A 171 3.34 24.88 1.83
N SER A 172 2.37 25.79 2.00
CA SER A 172 1.72 26.07 3.27
C SER A 172 0.40 25.29 3.36
N ILE A 173 0.26 24.47 4.39
CA ILE A 173 -0.92 23.63 4.63
C ILE A 173 -1.43 23.79 6.06
N LYS A 174 -2.69 23.40 6.28
CA LYS A 174 -3.33 23.42 7.61
C LYS A 174 -3.59 22.01 8.10
N LEU A 175 -3.56 21.82 9.42
CA LEU A 175 -3.91 20.54 10.05
C LEU A 175 -5.26 20.64 10.73
N GLU A 176 -5.99 19.53 10.79
CA GLU A 176 -7.25 19.49 11.53
C GLU A 176 -7.01 19.78 13.01
N ASN A 177 -7.86 20.65 13.60
CA ASN A 177 -7.76 21.08 15.00
C ASN A 177 -6.46 21.82 15.37
N MET A 178 -5.72 22.35 14.39
CA MET A 178 -4.63 23.30 14.61
C MET A 178 -4.80 24.54 13.74
N ASN A 179 -4.64 25.71 14.34
CA ASN A 179 -4.91 26.99 13.66
C ASN A 179 -3.69 27.53 12.89
N ASP A 180 -2.52 26.97 13.13
CA ASP A 180 -1.29 27.43 12.51
C ASP A 180 -1.07 26.82 11.12
N ASP A 181 -0.32 27.57 10.31
CA ASP A 181 0.13 27.14 8.99
C ASP A 181 1.45 26.36 9.10
N PHE A 182 1.53 25.23 8.39
CA PHE A 182 2.69 24.34 8.37
C PHE A 182 3.34 24.35 7.00
N GLN A 183 4.67 24.37 6.98
CA GLN A 183 5.45 24.26 5.75
C GLN A 183 5.78 22.81 5.43
N VAL A 184 5.56 22.43 4.17
CA VAL A 184 5.87 21.10 3.64
C VAL A 184 7.36 20.98 3.33
N SER A 185 7.96 19.86 3.73
CA SER A 185 9.30 19.44 3.33
C SER A 185 9.26 17.96 2.94
N LEU A 186 9.30 17.70 1.64
CA LEU A 186 9.31 16.39 1.00
C LEU A 186 10.73 15.83 0.94
N TYR A 187 10.82 14.51 1.03
CA TYR A 187 12.05 13.80 0.73
C TYR A 187 12.23 13.72 -0.78
N ASP A 188 13.48 13.80 -1.23
CA ASP A 188 13.78 13.59 -2.64
C ASP A 188 13.51 12.13 -2.98
N ASN A 189 12.53 11.88 -3.84
CA ASN A 189 12.09 10.54 -4.23
C ASN A 189 13.02 9.91 -5.28
N HIS A 190 14.33 9.87 -5.02
CA HIS A 190 15.28 9.21 -5.92
C HIS A 190 15.29 7.70 -5.71
N THR A 191 14.22 7.02 -6.08
CA THR A 191 14.32 5.61 -6.47
C THR A 191 13.44 5.38 -7.68
N LEU A 192 14.07 5.34 -8.87
CA LEU A 192 13.52 4.57 -9.96
C LEU A 192 13.45 3.13 -9.46
N THR A 193 12.30 2.72 -8.91
CA THR A 193 12.08 1.34 -8.52
C THR A 193 11.94 0.55 -9.81
N TYR A 194 13.00 -0.15 -10.19
CA TYR A 194 12.93 -1.15 -11.24
C TYR A 194 11.99 -2.26 -10.76
N ASP A 195 10.92 -2.51 -11.50
CA ASP A 195 10.05 -3.67 -11.30
C ASP A 195 10.72 -4.88 -11.99
N PRO A 196 11.23 -5.87 -11.23
CA PRO A 196 11.95 -7.00 -11.81
C PRO A 196 11.03 -8.08 -12.40
N VAL A 197 9.71 -7.86 -12.49
CA VAL A 197 8.77 -8.84 -13.08
C VAL A 197 8.69 -8.74 -14.62
N LEU A 198 9.61 -8.02 -15.26
CA LEU A 198 9.79 -8.00 -16.71
C LEU A 198 10.61 -9.19 -17.22
#